data_AF-A0A9P0LE20-F1
#
_entry.id   AF-A0A9P0LE20-F1
#
_cell.length_a   1.000
_cell.length_b   1.000
_cell.length_c   1.000
_cell.angle_alpha   90.00
_cell.angle_beta   90.00
_cell.angle_gamma   90.00
#
_symmetry.space_group_name_H-M   'P 1'
#
loop_
_entity.id
_entity.type
_entity.pdbx_description
1 polymer ?
#
loop_
_entity_poly.entity_id
_entity_poly.type
_entity_poly.pdbx_seq_one_letter_code
_entity_poly.pdbx_strand_id
1 'polypeptide(L)'
;MNLTSVTISAHGELFTAMAPVKPKVKSADGKRKIVRESMRKLREAIKSDPVRYEEAKKKERERYHARKAAGKIKGIADMSEREKRTIRRKWKDRSKRCYERKKTQEKLNRFLAEETPPSSPCRQPVQEIPAEIDNQDRTPCTSKQSTSSSRSRVSCGEKLRRNNRRKLNITIKKLEIKLQEAERRAGKYKKQVQRLKKIQNKTSPRTEVMSAQLKENYKSKRGSIQKRKFIDNITGPLIKKDRFMKFISSLSSNTILYGNRKNRQMMHQTVLQVNRSVRAFLLKDENSRLCPGKKDTITFKQHKMQKRYLNDTLKNLYVKFRSAHPEMTISYTTFCRMRPFWVLQPKVSARNTCLCLLHTNMNLIVSKLYYLKIINEKSPEDLVKSLTCHNGYLLEQCLERTCPKCKHKEIKVLDYDTDDETFYEKWLTKNTY
;
A
#
# COMPACT_ATOMS: atom_id res chain seq x y z
N MET A 1 -43.01 -68.74 35.51
CA MET A 1 -41.60 -68.55 35.08
C MET A 1 -41.40 -67.06 34.85
N ASN A 2 -40.58 -66.45 35.70
CA ASN A 2 -40.35 -65.01 35.74
C ASN A 2 -39.54 -64.57 34.52
N LEU A 3 -40.09 -63.68 33.70
CA LEU A 3 -39.31 -62.88 32.76
C LEU A 3 -39.22 -61.46 33.32
N THR A 4 -38.02 -61.15 33.77
CA THR A 4 -37.59 -59.92 34.41
C THR A 4 -37.52 -58.77 33.41
N SER A 5 -38.21 -57.69 33.74
CA SER A 5 -38.07 -56.39 33.10
C SER A 5 -36.73 -55.77 33.49
N VAL A 6 -35.80 -55.63 32.54
CA VAL A 6 -34.55 -54.88 32.72
C VAL A 6 -34.75 -53.47 32.16
N THR A 7 -35.00 -52.52 33.05
CA THR A 7 -34.91 -51.08 32.78
C THR A 7 -33.44 -50.67 32.71
N ILE A 8 -32.95 -50.31 31.51
CA ILE A 8 -31.62 -49.70 31.34
C ILE A 8 -31.78 -48.19 31.60
N SER A 9 -31.32 -47.77 32.78
CA SER A 9 -31.23 -46.36 33.18
C SER A 9 -30.15 -45.66 32.35
N ALA A 10 -30.53 -44.56 31.71
CA ALA A 10 -29.63 -43.72 30.93
C ALA A 10 -28.49 -43.18 31.81
N HIS A 11 -27.26 -43.49 31.42
CA HIS A 11 -26.05 -42.91 31.98
C HIS A 11 -26.09 -41.38 31.87
N GLY A 12 -25.97 -40.72 33.02
CA GLY A 12 -25.76 -39.28 33.10
C GLY A 12 -24.43 -38.90 32.43
N GLU A 13 -24.53 -38.08 31.38
CA GLU A 13 -23.38 -37.42 30.78
C GLU A 13 -22.85 -36.34 31.75
N LEU A 14 -21.73 -36.65 32.39
CA LEU A 14 -20.87 -35.68 33.04
C LEU A 14 -20.40 -34.66 32.00
N PHE A 15 -21.03 -33.48 31.99
CA PHE A 15 -20.51 -32.29 31.32
C PHE A 15 -19.13 -31.96 31.89
N THR A 16 -18.08 -32.39 31.19
CA THR A 16 -16.72 -31.93 31.44
C THR A 16 -16.66 -30.46 31.03
N ALA A 17 -16.57 -29.58 32.02
CA ALA A 17 -16.32 -28.16 31.81
C ALA A 17 -15.06 -27.98 30.95
N MET A 18 -15.22 -27.51 29.71
CA MET A 18 -14.10 -27.21 28.83
C MET A 18 -13.18 -26.19 29.52
N ALA A 19 -11.92 -26.56 29.72
CA ALA A 19 -10.90 -25.68 30.29
C ALA A 19 -10.82 -24.36 29.47
N PRO A 20 -10.68 -23.18 30.13
CA PRO A 20 -10.68 -21.90 29.44
C PRO A 20 -9.56 -21.84 28.40
N VAL A 21 -9.94 -21.65 27.14
CA VAL A 21 -9.03 -21.50 26.01
C VAL A 21 -8.11 -20.30 26.28
N LYS A 22 -6.81 -20.56 26.45
CA LYS A 22 -5.79 -19.51 26.66
C LYS A 22 -5.90 -18.46 25.54
N PRO A 23 -6.07 -17.16 25.85
CA PRO A 23 -6.24 -16.14 24.83
C PRO A 23 -4.98 -16.05 23.94
N LYS A 24 -5.19 -16.02 22.62
CA LYS A 24 -4.11 -15.89 21.62
C LYS A 24 -3.17 -14.74 22.00
N VAL A 25 -1.86 -15.04 22.07
CA VAL A 25 -0.81 -14.05 22.34
C VAL A 25 -0.90 -12.94 21.31
N LYS A 26 -1.44 -11.77 21.70
CA LYS A 26 -1.58 -10.61 20.81
C LYS A 26 -0.19 -10.14 20.37
N SER A 27 -0.02 -9.89 19.08
CA SER A 27 1.23 -9.33 18.53
C SER A 27 1.61 -8.02 19.24
N ALA A 28 2.91 -7.71 19.29
CA ALA A 28 3.41 -6.50 19.94
C ALA A 28 2.73 -5.21 19.43
N ASP A 29 2.40 -5.16 18.15
CA ASP A 29 1.67 -4.04 17.55
C ASP A 29 0.19 -4.00 17.95
N GLY A 30 -0.44 -5.15 18.15
CA GLY A 30 -1.79 -5.25 18.69
C GLY A 30 -1.87 -4.71 20.12
N LYS A 31 -0.91 -5.09 20.98
CA LYS A 31 -0.79 -4.57 22.35
C LYS A 31 -0.60 -3.04 22.35
N ARG A 32 0.29 -2.52 21.49
CA ARG A 32 0.51 -1.06 21.35
C ARG A 32 -0.74 -0.30 20.90
N LYS A 33 -1.56 -0.86 20.01
CA LYS A 33 -2.83 -0.24 19.59
C LYS A 33 -3.84 -0.16 20.73
N ILE A 34 -3.99 -1.24 21.50
CA ILE A 34 -4.88 -1.27 22.67
C ILE A 34 -4.46 -0.24 23.70
N VAL A 35 -3.16 -0.15 24.01
CA VAL A 35 -2.64 0.87 24.94
C VAL A 35 -2.91 2.29 24.42
N ARG A 36 -2.71 2.54 23.11
CA ARG A 36 -2.98 3.85 22.52
C ARG A 36 -4.46 4.23 22.59
N GLU A 37 -5.35 3.28 22.36
CA GLU A 37 -6.79 3.48 22.40
C GLU A 37 -7.29 3.67 23.84
N SER A 38 -6.81 2.87 24.79
CA SER A 38 -7.07 3.05 26.22
C SER A 38 -6.62 4.43 26.70
N MET A 39 -5.40 4.85 26.34
CA MET A 39 -4.89 6.19 26.65
C MET A 39 -5.70 7.31 25.99
N ARG A 40 -6.27 7.08 24.79
CA ARG A 40 -7.16 8.04 24.13
C ARG A 40 -8.45 8.21 24.92
N LYS A 41 -9.11 7.10 25.26
CA LYS A 41 -10.35 7.09 26.06
C LYS A 41 -10.15 7.74 27.43
N LEU A 42 -9.02 7.46 28.10
CA LEU A 42 -8.68 8.10 29.37
C LEU A 42 -8.57 9.63 29.23
N ARG A 43 -7.92 10.12 28.17
CA ARG A 43 -7.80 11.57 27.92
C ARG A 43 -9.14 12.22 27.58
N GLU A 44 -9.99 11.51 26.85
CA GLU A 44 -11.35 11.96 26.54
C GLU A 44 -12.20 12.04 27.81
N ALA A 45 -12.12 11.03 28.69
CA ALA A 45 -12.80 11.01 29.99
C ALA A 45 -12.32 12.10 30.96
N ILE A 46 -11.01 12.39 30.98
CA ILE A 46 -10.48 13.51 31.77
C ILE A 46 -10.93 14.86 31.19
N LYS A 47 -11.08 14.97 29.86
CA LYS A 47 -11.51 16.21 29.20
C LYS A 47 -13.01 16.47 29.36
N SER A 48 -13.83 15.43 29.48
CA SER A 48 -15.28 15.55 29.66
C SER A 48 -15.69 16.02 31.06
N ASP A 49 -14.85 15.78 32.07
CA ASP A 49 -15.08 16.20 33.46
C ASP A 49 -14.32 17.52 33.75
N PRO A 50 -15.02 18.64 33.99
CA PRO A 50 -14.39 19.95 34.22
C PRO A 50 -13.41 19.96 35.39
N VAL A 51 -13.75 19.31 36.50
CA VAL A 51 -12.96 19.33 37.74
C VAL A 51 -11.67 18.53 37.54
N ARG A 52 -11.80 17.32 36.99
CA ARG A 52 -10.62 16.46 36.71
C ARG A 52 -9.73 17.08 35.64
N TYR A 53 -10.29 17.83 34.69
CA TYR A 53 -9.53 18.53 33.67
C TYR A 53 -8.69 19.67 34.27
N GLU A 54 -9.24 20.45 35.18
CA GLU A 54 -8.52 21.54 35.86
C GLU A 54 -7.42 21.01 36.78
N GLU A 55 -7.70 19.93 37.52
CA GLU A 55 -6.71 19.27 38.38
C GLU A 55 -5.54 18.71 37.54
N ALA A 56 -5.84 18.09 36.38
CA ALA A 56 -4.82 17.61 35.45
C ALA A 56 -3.94 18.75 34.90
N LYS A 57 -4.55 19.90 34.54
CA LYS A 57 -3.81 21.10 34.13
C LYS A 57 -2.91 21.62 35.25
N LYS A 58 -3.39 21.64 36.50
CA LYS A 58 -2.60 22.07 37.67
C LYS A 58 -1.37 21.18 37.84
N LYS A 59 -1.56 19.85 37.87
CA LYS A 59 -0.46 18.86 37.94
C LYS A 59 0.54 18.99 36.78
N GLU A 60 0.07 19.30 35.57
CA GLU A 60 0.95 19.51 34.41
C GLU A 60 1.77 20.80 34.52
N ARG A 61 1.18 21.90 35.03
CA ARG A 61 1.90 23.14 35.33
C ARG A 61 2.97 22.91 36.39
N GLU A 62 2.64 22.26 37.50
CA GLU A 62 3.58 21.91 38.57
C GLU A 62 4.75 21.08 38.04
N ARG A 63 4.45 20.04 37.24
CA ARG A 63 5.48 19.22 36.58
C ARG A 63 6.37 20.05 35.65
N TYR A 64 5.81 20.99 34.90
CA TYR A 64 6.56 21.88 34.02
C TYR A 64 7.53 22.77 34.83
N HIS A 65 7.03 23.43 35.88
CA HIS A 65 7.85 24.26 36.76
C HIS A 65 8.97 23.45 37.45
N ALA A 66 8.68 22.27 37.97
CA ALA A 66 9.68 21.38 38.57
C ALA A 66 10.78 20.98 37.57
N ARG A 67 10.41 20.66 36.31
CA ARG A 67 11.38 20.33 35.26
C ARG A 67 12.18 21.52 34.77
N LYS A 68 11.60 22.72 34.81
CA LYS A 68 12.29 23.98 34.49
C LYS A 68 13.31 24.31 35.58
N ALA A 69 12.93 24.22 36.85
CA ALA A 69 13.82 24.39 38.00
C ALA A 69 14.97 23.36 37.98
N ALA A 70 14.69 22.11 37.61
CA ALA A 70 15.71 21.08 37.46
C ALA A 70 16.58 21.20 36.18
N GLY A 71 16.47 22.29 35.40
CA GLY A 71 17.27 22.53 34.18
C GLY A 71 16.99 21.58 33.01
N LYS A 72 15.96 20.72 33.10
CA LYS A 72 15.61 19.73 32.06
C LYS A 72 14.83 20.34 30.90
N ILE A 73 14.33 21.56 31.05
CA ILE A 73 13.63 22.34 30.01
C ILE A 73 14.39 23.64 29.83
N LYS A 74 15.10 23.78 28.72
CA LYS A 74 15.81 25.02 28.36
C LYS A 74 14.85 26.03 27.76
N GLY A 75 14.95 27.29 28.17
CA GLY A 75 14.28 28.40 27.51
C GLY A 75 14.87 28.65 26.12
N ILE A 76 14.18 29.45 25.29
CA ILE A 76 14.71 29.83 23.97
C ILE A 76 15.94 30.72 24.08
N ALA A 77 16.02 31.55 25.12
CA ALA A 77 17.19 32.34 25.42
C ALA A 77 18.43 31.44 25.66
N ASP A 78 18.24 30.37 26.43
CA ASP A 78 19.32 29.49 26.91
C ASP A 78 19.77 28.42 25.88
N MET A 79 19.19 28.43 24.68
CA MET A 79 19.51 27.48 23.62
C MET A 79 20.54 28.03 22.63
N SER A 80 21.37 27.14 22.10
CA SER A 80 22.32 27.49 21.04
C SER A 80 21.59 27.93 19.77
N GLU A 81 22.24 28.73 18.92
CA GLU A 81 21.67 29.17 17.63
C GLU A 81 21.27 27.99 16.72
N ARG A 82 21.97 26.86 16.81
CA ARG A 82 21.63 25.65 16.07
C ARG A 82 20.34 25.00 16.56
N GLU A 83 20.14 24.97 17.87
CA GLU A 83 18.91 24.45 18.50
C GLU A 83 17.72 25.40 18.22
N LYS A 84 17.93 26.71 18.35
CA LYS A 84 16.95 27.75 17.97
C LYS A 84 16.48 27.58 16.54
N ARG A 85 17.39 27.38 15.56
CA ARG A 85 17.01 27.10 14.15
C ARG A 85 16.17 25.84 14.02
N THR A 86 16.53 24.78 14.74
CA THR A 86 15.82 23.50 14.70
C THR A 86 14.40 23.63 15.25
N ILE A 87 14.23 24.38 16.34
CA ILE A 87 12.92 24.64 16.96
C ILE A 87 12.06 25.56 16.11
N ARG A 88 12.63 26.64 15.58
CA ARG A 88 11.94 27.53 14.63
C ARG A 88 11.47 26.77 13.39
N ARG A 89 12.27 25.83 12.86
CA ARG A 89 11.82 24.94 11.77
C ARG A 89 10.62 24.09 12.20
N LYS A 90 10.68 23.44 13.37
CA LYS A 90 9.54 22.67 13.91
C LYS A 90 8.29 23.54 14.08
N TRP A 91 8.43 24.80 14.50
CA TRP A 91 7.31 25.74 14.60
C TRP A 91 6.71 26.08 13.24
N LYS A 92 7.53 26.37 12.23
CA LYS A 92 7.06 26.57 10.84
C LYS A 92 6.30 25.34 10.35
N ASP A 93 6.83 24.14 10.58
CA ASP A 93 6.18 22.88 10.17
C ASP A 93 4.86 22.63 10.90
N ARG A 94 4.74 23.03 12.17
CA ARG A 94 3.49 22.94 12.95
C ARG A 94 2.46 23.97 12.48
N SER A 95 2.89 25.22 12.27
CA SER A 95 2.04 26.30 11.77
C SER A 95 1.49 25.97 10.38
N LYS A 96 2.35 25.49 9.47
CA LYS A 96 1.94 25.00 8.14
C LYS A 96 0.88 23.89 8.24
N ARG A 97 1.10 22.88 9.09
CA ARG A 97 0.12 21.80 9.31
C ARG A 97 -1.21 22.29 9.89
N CYS A 98 -1.16 23.28 10.79
CA CYS A 98 -2.36 23.90 11.35
C CYS A 98 -3.16 24.63 10.26
N TYR A 99 -2.49 25.46 9.48
CA TYR A 99 -3.07 26.18 8.36
C TYR A 99 -3.67 25.24 7.31
N GLU A 100 -2.93 24.20 6.91
CA GLU A 100 -3.42 23.17 5.99
C GLU A 100 -4.68 22.49 6.53
N ARG A 101 -4.70 22.10 7.81
CA ARG A 101 -5.88 21.49 8.44
C ARG A 101 -7.08 22.44 8.43
N LYS A 102 -6.89 23.71 8.77
CA LYS A 102 -7.96 24.71 8.76
C LYS A 102 -8.52 24.89 7.35
N LYS A 103 -7.64 25.04 6.35
CA LYS A 103 -8.02 25.15 4.94
C LYS A 103 -8.78 23.92 4.43
N THR A 104 -8.35 22.71 4.82
CA THR A 104 -9.10 21.49 4.47
C THR A 104 -10.47 21.43 5.13
N GLN A 105 -10.60 21.90 6.37
CA GLN A 105 -11.88 21.96 7.06
C GLN A 105 -12.83 22.98 6.42
N GLU A 106 -12.33 24.17 6.07
CA GLU A 106 -13.11 25.19 5.35
C GLU A 106 -13.57 24.68 3.98
N LYS A 107 -12.71 23.94 3.27
CA LYS A 107 -13.09 23.30 2.00
C LYS A 107 -14.17 22.23 2.20
N LEU A 108 -14.06 21.42 3.26
CA LEU A 108 -15.07 20.43 3.61
C LEU A 108 -16.41 21.09 3.96
N ASN A 109 -16.39 22.13 4.82
CA ASN A 109 -17.59 22.84 5.23
C ASN A 109 -18.28 23.50 4.03
N ARG A 110 -17.51 24.07 3.09
CA ARG A 110 -18.04 24.64 1.84
C ARG A 110 -18.69 23.57 0.96
N PHE A 111 -18.01 22.43 0.77
CA PHE A 111 -18.56 21.31 0.02
C PHE A 111 -19.87 20.79 0.66
N LEU A 112 -19.92 20.66 2.00
CA LEU A 112 -21.14 20.27 2.70
C LEU A 112 -22.26 21.30 2.54
N ALA A 113 -21.93 22.60 2.54
CA ALA A 113 -22.92 23.66 2.30
C ALA A 113 -23.45 23.66 0.86
N GLU A 114 -22.61 23.35 -0.13
CA GLU A 114 -22.99 23.20 -1.55
C GLU A 114 -23.87 21.97 -1.79
N GLU A 115 -23.70 20.90 -1.00
CA GLU A 115 -24.44 19.63 -1.10
C GLU A 115 -25.66 19.57 -0.16
N THR A 116 -25.91 20.60 0.65
CA THR A 116 -27.12 20.67 1.49
C THR A 116 -28.24 21.31 0.67
N PRO A 117 -29.39 20.63 0.45
CA PRO A 117 -30.50 21.20 -0.29
C PRO A 117 -30.99 22.50 0.35
N PRO A 118 -31.41 23.51 -0.44
CA PRO A 118 -32.03 24.71 0.11
C PRO A 118 -33.27 24.29 0.91
N SER A 119 -33.39 24.77 2.15
CA SER A 119 -34.67 24.65 2.87
C SER A 119 -35.75 25.36 2.08
N SER A 120 -36.89 24.67 1.92
CA SER A 120 -38.10 25.14 1.23
C SER A 120 -38.55 26.55 1.66
N PRO A 121 -39.27 27.27 0.78
CA PRO A 121 -39.37 28.73 0.81
C PRO A 121 -40.31 29.20 1.92
N CYS A 122 -39.80 30.04 2.84
CA CYS A 122 -40.66 30.78 3.74
C CYS A 122 -40.91 32.19 3.16
N ARG A 123 -42.17 32.36 2.76
CA ARG A 123 -42.95 33.57 2.44
C ARG A 123 -42.34 34.90 2.92
N GLN A 124 -42.18 35.86 2.02
CA GLN A 124 -42.03 37.26 2.39
C GLN A 124 -43.35 37.83 2.91
N PRO A 125 -43.28 38.72 3.90
CA PRO A 125 -44.06 39.95 3.80
C PRO A 125 -43.20 41.20 4.01
N VAL A 126 -43.30 42.08 3.01
CA VAL A 126 -43.51 43.54 3.04
C VAL A 126 -42.67 44.42 3.99
N GLN A 127 -42.14 45.45 3.34
CA GLN A 127 -41.41 46.64 3.78
C GLN A 127 -42.00 47.35 5.01
N GLU A 128 -41.12 47.88 5.85
CA GLU A 128 -41.22 49.22 6.43
C GLU A 128 -39.81 49.72 6.80
N ILE A 129 -39.45 50.91 6.29
CA ILE A 129 -38.25 51.69 6.64
C ILE A 129 -38.69 52.72 7.68
N PRO A 130 -37.96 52.88 8.80
CA PRO A 130 -37.16 54.10 9.04
C PRO A 130 -35.82 53.75 9.73
N ALA A 131 -34.76 54.56 9.81
CA ALA A 131 -34.29 55.81 9.23
C ALA A 131 -32.83 55.92 9.75
N GLU A 132 -31.93 56.45 8.90
CA GLU A 132 -30.68 57.17 9.23
C GLU A 132 -29.90 56.83 10.52
N ILE A 133 -28.67 56.31 10.39
CA ILE A 133 -27.46 57.06 10.80
C ILE A 133 -26.32 56.75 9.81
N ASP A 134 -25.82 57.84 9.25
CA ASP A 134 -24.64 58.03 8.42
C ASP A 134 -23.37 57.37 9.00
N ASN A 135 -22.58 56.74 8.14
CA ASN A 135 -21.14 57.02 8.05
C ASN A 135 -20.53 56.27 6.85
N GLN A 136 -20.31 57.08 5.82
CA GLN A 136 -19.27 57.02 4.81
C GLN A 136 -18.23 55.90 4.97
N ASP A 137 -18.12 55.03 3.95
CA ASP A 137 -16.89 55.03 3.17
C ASP A 137 -17.08 54.43 1.78
N ARG A 138 -16.65 55.23 0.80
CA ARG A 138 -16.90 55.07 -0.63
C ARG A 138 -15.94 54.05 -1.24
N THR A 139 -16.47 53.14 -2.06
CA THR A 139 -15.78 52.71 -3.29
C THR A 139 -16.80 52.42 -4.39
N PRO A 140 -17.00 53.34 -5.36
CA PRO A 140 -17.72 53.03 -6.57
C PRO A 140 -16.80 52.34 -7.58
N CYS A 141 -17.23 51.17 -8.01
CA CYS A 141 -16.89 50.60 -9.29
C CYS A 141 -17.56 51.44 -10.39
N THR A 142 -16.82 51.86 -11.40
CA THR A 142 -17.40 52.24 -12.71
C THR A 142 -16.51 51.76 -13.83
N SER A 143 -17.09 50.94 -14.69
CA SER A 143 -16.61 50.64 -16.04
C SER A 143 -16.55 51.92 -16.89
N LYS A 144 -15.46 52.12 -17.63
CA LYS A 144 -15.44 52.97 -18.83
C LYS A 144 -14.59 52.32 -19.92
N GLN A 145 -15.06 52.57 -21.12
CA GLN A 145 -14.74 51.95 -22.39
C GLN A 145 -13.27 52.12 -22.82
N SER A 146 -12.89 51.19 -23.70
CA SER A 146 -11.79 51.18 -24.64
C SER A 146 -11.30 52.54 -25.14
N THR A 147 -10.04 52.90 -24.82
CA THR A 147 -9.04 53.55 -25.70
C THR A 147 -7.65 53.60 -25.01
N SER A 148 -6.87 52.52 -24.96
CA SER A 148 -5.42 52.61 -24.57
C SER A 148 -4.58 51.35 -24.85
N SER A 149 -4.82 50.66 -25.98
CA SER A 149 -4.20 49.35 -26.26
C SER A 149 -2.67 49.37 -26.54
N SER A 150 -2.02 50.54 -26.67
CA SER A 150 -0.61 50.57 -27.12
C SER A 150 0.41 50.99 -26.04
N ARG A 151 0.06 51.89 -25.11
CA ARG A 151 0.98 52.35 -24.03
C ARG A 151 1.06 51.40 -22.83
N SER A 152 -0.02 50.66 -22.53
CA SER A 152 -0.10 49.73 -21.40
C SER A 152 0.76 48.48 -21.56
N ARG A 153 0.85 47.91 -22.78
CA ARG A 153 1.65 46.71 -23.06
C ARG A 153 3.15 46.94 -22.91
N VAL A 154 3.66 48.12 -23.28
CA VAL A 154 5.09 48.47 -23.16
C VAL A 154 5.49 48.60 -21.68
N SER A 155 4.67 49.27 -20.86
CA SER A 155 4.87 49.39 -19.40
C SER A 155 4.82 48.03 -18.68
N CYS A 156 3.89 47.15 -19.07
CA CYS A 156 3.81 45.78 -18.55
C CYS A 156 5.03 44.94 -18.96
N GLY A 157 5.47 45.05 -20.22
CA GLY A 157 6.66 44.39 -20.75
C GLY A 157 7.96 44.81 -20.06
N GLU A 158 8.13 46.10 -19.77
CA GLU A 158 9.28 46.60 -19.02
C GLU A 158 9.31 46.07 -17.58
N LYS A 159 8.16 46.07 -16.90
CA LYS A 159 8.05 45.56 -15.52
C LYS A 159 8.34 44.06 -15.46
N LEU A 160 7.87 43.31 -16.47
CA LEU A 160 8.17 41.90 -16.63
C LEU A 160 9.68 41.66 -16.91
N ARG A 161 10.28 42.46 -17.80
CA ARG A 161 11.72 42.41 -18.11
C ARG A 161 12.58 42.71 -16.87
N ARG A 162 12.23 43.74 -16.10
CA ARG A 162 12.90 44.06 -14.82
C ARG A 162 12.76 42.92 -13.80
N ASN A 163 11.59 42.33 -13.67
CA ASN A 163 11.37 41.19 -12.78
C ASN A 163 12.15 39.94 -13.21
N ASN A 164 12.19 39.64 -14.51
CA ASN A 164 12.97 38.52 -15.05
C ASN A 164 14.47 38.75 -14.84
N ARG A 165 14.98 39.97 -15.09
CA ARG A 165 16.37 40.33 -14.82
C ARG A 165 16.73 40.22 -13.34
N ARG A 166 15.83 40.65 -12.43
CA ARG A 166 16.01 40.46 -10.98
C ARG A 166 16.07 38.99 -10.59
N LYS A 167 15.16 38.15 -11.12
CA LYS A 167 15.17 36.69 -10.87
C LYS A 167 16.44 36.04 -11.40
N LEU A 168 16.90 36.43 -12.59
CA LEU A 168 18.14 35.94 -13.18
C LEU A 168 19.34 36.30 -12.32
N ASN A 169 19.46 37.57 -11.90
CA ASN A 169 20.57 38.03 -11.05
C ASN A 169 20.60 37.33 -9.68
N ILE A 170 19.44 37.07 -9.07
CA ILE A 170 19.35 36.28 -7.83
C ILE A 170 19.81 34.84 -8.08
N THR A 171 19.49 34.27 -9.25
CA THR A 171 19.88 32.91 -9.61
C THR A 171 21.39 32.82 -9.87
N ILE A 172 21.96 33.79 -10.59
CA ILE A 172 23.40 33.92 -10.82
C ILE A 172 24.14 33.98 -9.48
N LYS A 173 23.75 34.89 -8.58
CA LYS A 173 24.36 34.98 -7.23
C LYS A 173 24.28 33.67 -6.45
N LYS A 174 23.15 32.95 -6.54
CA LYS A 174 23.01 31.63 -5.89
C LYS A 174 23.92 30.57 -6.51
N LEU A 175 24.13 30.62 -7.81
CA LEU A 175 25.02 29.70 -8.53
C LEU A 175 26.49 29.99 -8.20
N GLU A 176 26.89 31.26 -8.16
CA GLU A 176 28.23 31.69 -7.75
C GLU A 176 28.59 31.18 -6.35
N ILE A 177 27.69 31.37 -5.37
CA ILE A 177 27.89 30.86 -4.01
C ILE A 177 28.07 29.34 -4.04
N LYS A 178 27.21 28.60 -4.77
CA LYS A 178 27.31 27.14 -4.87
C LYS A 178 28.62 26.70 -5.53
N LEU A 179 29.09 27.41 -6.54
CA LEU A 179 30.34 27.13 -7.24
C LEU A 179 31.52 27.31 -6.27
N GLN A 180 31.56 28.42 -5.55
CA GLN A 180 32.57 28.68 -4.51
C GLN A 180 32.55 27.62 -3.40
N GLU A 181 31.36 27.14 -2.99
CA GLU A 181 31.27 26.03 -2.04
C GLU A 181 31.83 24.71 -2.59
N ALA A 182 31.54 24.42 -3.86
CA ALA A 182 32.00 23.21 -4.53
C ALA A 182 33.52 23.21 -4.68
N GLU A 183 34.11 24.34 -5.10
CA GLU A 183 35.56 24.51 -5.20
C GLU A 183 36.26 24.35 -3.85
N ARG A 184 35.72 24.94 -2.79
CA ARG A 184 36.23 24.77 -1.43
C ARG A 184 36.17 23.30 -0.98
N ARG A 185 35.11 22.56 -1.32
CA ARG A 185 35.03 21.11 -1.05
C ARG A 185 36.06 20.34 -1.86
N ALA A 186 36.19 20.63 -3.15
CA ALA A 186 37.18 20.01 -4.03
C ALA A 186 38.61 20.23 -3.52
N GLY A 187 38.94 21.45 -3.05
CA GLY A 187 40.23 21.76 -2.43
C GLY A 187 40.50 20.94 -1.17
N LYS A 188 39.49 20.74 -0.30
CA LYS A 188 39.61 19.86 0.88
C LYS A 188 39.89 18.42 0.49
N TYR A 189 39.17 17.88 -0.49
CA TYR A 189 39.38 16.52 -0.98
C TYR A 189 40.76 16.34 -1.62
N LYS A 190 41.23 17.30 -2.43
CA LYS A 190 42.60 17.30 -3.00
C LYS A 190 43.67 17.23 -1.91
N LYS A 191 43.57 18.08 -0.87
CA LYS A 191 44.50 18.07 0.28
C LYS A 191 44.45 16.75 1.06
N GLN A 192 43.26 16.17 1.23
CA GLN A 192 43.10 14.87 1.89
C GLN A 192 43.75 13.73 1.09
N VAL A 193 43.57 13.71 -0.23
CA VAL A 193 44.21 12.73 -1.11
C VAL A 193 45.74 12.86 -1.09
N GLN A 194 46.28 14.07 -1.12
CA GLN A 194 47.73 14.30 -1.00
C GLN A 194 48.30 13.78 0.32
N ARG A 195 47.61 14.00 1.45
CA ARG A 195 48.01 13.45 2.76
C ARG A 195 47.97 11.91 2.76
N LEU A 196 46.93 11.32 2.19
CA LEU A 196 46.81 9.86 2.07
C LEU A 196 47.92 9.26 1.21
N LYS A 197 48.30 9.90 0.09
CA LYS A 197 49.43 9.47 -0.76
C LYS A 197 50.76 9.51 0.01
N LYS A 198 51.01 10.55 0.81
CA LYS A 198 52.22 10.63 1.66
C LYS A 198 52.28 9.52 2.71
N ILE A 199 51.15 9.16 3.32
CA ILE A 199 51.07 8.05 4.28
C ILE A 199 51.25 6.70 3.57
N GLN A 200 50.79 6.55 2.33
CA GLN A 200 50.88 5.33 1.54
C GLN A 200 52.33 4.93 1.21
N ASN A 201 53.24 5.90 1.07
CA ASN A 201 54.64 5.67 0.70
C ASN A 201 55.57 5.34 1.88
N LYS A 202 55.08 5.36 3.13
CA LYS A 202 55.83 4.88 4.30
C LYS A 202 55.35 3.47 4.66
N THR A 203 55.73 2.43 3.93
CA THR A 203 55.53 1.04 4.39
C THR A 203 56.46 0.74 5.55
N SER A 204 55.95 0.06 6.59
CA SER A 204 56.76 -0.31 7.76
C SER A 204 57.48 -1.63 7.46
N PRO A 205 58.75 -1.82 7.87
CA PRO A 205 59.46 -3.09 7.68
C PRO A 205 58.67 -4.31 8.18
N ARG A 206 57.96 -4.17 9.31
CA ARG A 206 57.07 -5.21 9.86
C ARG A 206 55.96 -5.62 8.89
N THR A 207 55.42 -4.67 8.13
CA THR A 207 54.35 -4.96 7.15
C THR A 207 54.86 -5.70 5.93
N GLU A 208 56.11 -5.45 5.53
CA GLU A 208 56.75 -6.12 4.38
C GLU A 208 57.07 -7.58 4.71
N VAL A 209 57.70 -7.84 5.86
CA VAL A 209 58.03 -9.20 6.32
C VAL A 209 56.77 -10.07 6.45
N MET A 210 55.73 -9.57 7.11
CA MET A 210 54.45 -10.29 7.22
C MET A 210 53.80 -10.53 5.85
N SER A 211 53.92 -9.58 4.92
CA SER A 211 53.40 -9.76 3.57
C SER A 211 54.15 -10.85 2.80
N ALA A 212 55.47 -10.97 2.97
CA ALA A 212 56.25 -12.05 2.37
C ALA A 212 55.82 -13.43 2.91
N GLN A 213 55.71 -13.56 4.23
CA GLN A 213 55.29 -14.80 4.90
C GLN A 213 53.87 -15.24 4.48
N LEU A 214 52.93 -14.30 4.39
CA LEU A 214 51.55 -14.61 3.97
C LEU A 214 51.47 -14.99 2.49
N LYS A 215 52.33 -14.43 1.62
CA LYS A 215 52.45 -14.83 0.21
C LYS A 215 52.93 -16.27 0.07
N GLU A 216 53.94 -16.64 0.82
CA GLU A 216 54.52 -17.97 0.80
C GLU A 216 53.53 -19.02 1.33
N ASN A 217 52.89 -18.73 2.47
CA ASN A 217 51.84 -19.57 3.03
C ASN A 217 50.60 -19.71 2.12
N TYR A 218 50.27 -18.69 1.32
CA TYR A 218 49.20 -18.80 0.33
C TYR A 218 49.60 -19.67 -0.87
N LYS A 219 50.85 -19.56 -1.33
CA LYS A 219 51.40 -20.37 -2.43
C LYS A 219 51.50 -21.84 -2.05
N SER A 220 51.83 -22.15 -0.80
CA SER A 220 51.99 -23.54 -0.32
C SER A 220 50.68 -24.32 -0.19
N LYS A 221 49.51 -23.67 -0.17
CA LYS A 221 48.21 -24.36 -0.14
C LYS A 221 47.81 -24.87 -1.53
N ARG A 222 47.45 -26.16 -1.63
CA ARG A 222 46.92 -26.77 -2.86
C ARG A 222 45.40 -26.62 -2.94
N GLY A 223 44.90 -26.18 -4.10
CA GLY A 223 43.47 -26.09 -4.37
C GLY A 223 42.79 -24.77 -3.96
N SER A 224 41.74 -24.40 -4.71
CA SER A 224 41.02 -23.12 -4.57
C SER A 224 40.28 -22.98 -3.23
N ILE A 225 39.75 -24.07 -2.70
CA ILE A 225 38.99 -24.10 -1.44
C ILE A 225 39.91 -23.85 -0.23
N GLN A 226 41.10 -24.47 -0.20
CA GLN A 226 42.05 -24.30 0.89
C GLN A 226 42.66 -22.89 0.89
N LYS A 227 42.99 -22.38 -0.30
CA LYS A 227 43.41 -20.98 -0.51
C LYS A 227 42.35 -19.98 -0.02
N ARG A 228 41.07 -20.28 -0.21
CA ARG A 228 39.95 -19.45 0.27
C ARG A 228 39.83 -19.45 1.79
N LYS A 229 39.82 -20.63 2.41
CA LYS A 229 39.75 -20.76 3.89
C LYS A 229 40.91 -20.04 4.57
N PHE A 230 42.11 -20.09 3.99
CA PHE A 230 43.27 -19.36 4.48
C PHE A 230 43.04 -17.84 4.51
N ILE A 231 42.51 -17.26 3.43
CA ILE A 231 42.21 -15.82 3.38
C ILE A 231 41.10 -15.44 4.37
N ASP A 232 40.03 -16.24 4.47
CA ASP A 232 38.93 -15.97 5.39
C ASP A 232 39.42 -15.94 6.85
N ASN A 233 40.30 -16.88 7.23
CA ASN A 233 40.88 -16.94 8.58
C ASN A 233 41.86 -15.80 8.89
N ILE A 234 42.49 -15.21 7.87
CA ILE A 234 43.40 -14.05 8.01
C ILE A 234 42.60 -12.75 8.21
N THR A 235 41.36 -12.67 7.71
CA THR A 235 40.56 -11.42 7.75
C THR A 235 39.92 -11.09 9.11
N GLY A 236 40.67 -11.18 10.20
CA GLY A 236 40.28 -10.75 11.55
C GLY A 236 40.40 -9.23 11.81
N PRO A 237 39.91 -8.73 12.97
CA PRO A 237 39.93 -7.30 13.33
C PRO A 237 41.34 -6.69 13.36
N LEU A 238 42.36 -7.48 13.71
CA LEU A 238 43.76 -7.08 13.76
C LEU A 238 44.32 -6.68 12.39
N ILE A 239 43.91 -7.37 11.32
CA ILE A 239 44.44 -7.15 9.96
C ILE A 239 43.64 -6.08 9.20
N LYS A 240 42.43 -5.74 9.68
CA LYS A 240 41.62 -4.62 9.18
C LYS A 240 42.15 -3.25 9.62
N LYS A 241 43.01 -3.20 10.66
CA LYS A 241 43.45 -1.95 11.29
C LYS A 241 44.59 -1.25 10.55
N ASP A 242 45.42 -2.01 9.82
CA ASP A 242 46.52 -1.46 9.03
C ASP A 242 46.60 -2.15 7.67
N ARG A 243 46.63 -1.34 6.59
CA ARG A 243 47.20 -1.48 5.22
C ARG A 243 47.31 -2.84 4.49
N PHE A 244 47.24 -3.97 5.18
CA PHE A 244 47.19 -5.36 4.68
C PHE A 244 45.97 -5.67 3.82
N MET A 245 44.88 -4.92 3.93
CA MET A 245 43.71 -5.16 3.08
C MET A 245 44.04 -5.03 1.57
N LYS A 246 44.96 -4.12 1.19
CA LYS A 246 45.43 -3.97 -0.21
C LYS A 246 46.26 -5.17 -0.67
N PHE A 247 47.09 -5.70 0.24
CA PHE A 247 47.90 -6.88 -0.02
C PHE A 247 47.06 -8.16 -0.07
N ILE A 248 46.11 -8.34 0.83
CA ILE A 248 45.14 -9.46 0.80
C ILE A 248 44.30 -9.42 -0.49
N SER A 249 43.87 -8.23 -0.93
CA SER A 249 43.21 -8.07 -2.23
C SER A 249 44.12 -8.27 -3.44
N SER A 250 45.45 -8.34 -3.26
CA SER A 250 46.40 -8.73 -4.32
C SER A 250 46.66 -10.24 -4.35
N LEU A 251 46.50 -10.91 -3.20
CA LEU A 251 46.60 -12.38 -3.08
C LEU A 251 45.35 -13.11 -3.58
N SER A 252 44.19 -12.48 -3.40
CA SER A 252 42.91 -12.93 -3.91
C SER A 252 42.52 -12.06 -5.08
N SER A 253 42.28 -12.64 -6.25
CA SER A 253 41.60 -11.95 -7.33
C SER A 253 40.33 -11.30 -6.75
N ASN A 254 40.17 -10.00 -6.97
CA ASN A 254 39.07 -9.14 -6.46
C ASN A 254 37.66 -9.76 -6.53
N THR A 255 37.48 -10.84 -7.28
CA THR A 255 36.35 -11.76 -7.32
C THR A 255 35.83 -12.20 -5.94
N ILE A 256 36.70 -12.51 -4.98
CA ILE A 256 36.25 -13.20 -3.74
C ILE A 256 35.65 -12.23 -2.70
N LEU A 257 36.12 -10.97 -2.65
CA LEU A 257 35.63 -9.97 -1.68
C LEU A 257 34.74 -8.88 -2.30
N TYR A 258 34.94 -8.52 -3.57
CA TYR A 258 34.20 -7.44 -4.24
C TYR A 258 33.53 -7.84 -5.58
N GLY A 259 33.88 -8.99 -6.16
CA GLY A 259 33.34 -9.47 -7.45
C GLY A 259 31.82 -9.61 -7.49
N ASN A 260 31.18 -9.78 -6.33
CA ASN A 260 29.74 -9.89 -6.25
C ASN A 260 29.00 -8.54 -6.19
N ARG A 261 29.65 -7.37 -6.08
CA ARG A 261 28.90 -6.12 -5.90
C ARG A 261 28.21 -5.64 -7.18
N LYS A 262 28.93 -5.66 -8.33
CA LYS A 262 28.35 -5.31 -9.64
C LYS A 262 27.33 -6.36 -10.09
N ASN A 263 27.65 -7.65 -9.96
CA ASN A 263 26.72 -8.74 -10.28
C ASN A 263 25.47 -8.71 -9.39
N ARG A 264 25.60 -8.38 -8.10
CA ARG A 264 24.45 -8.23 -7.18
C ARG A 264 23.62 -6.99 -7.48
N GLN A 265 24.23 -5.89 -7.94
CA GLN A 265 23.51 -4.70 -8.41
C GLN A 265 22.75 -5.01 -9.70
N MET A 266 23.38 -5.67 -10.66
CA MET A 266 22.75 -6.08 -11.92
C MET A 266 21.59 -7.05 -11.67
N MET A 267 21.82 -8.10 -10.87
CA MET A 267 20.79 -9.04 -10.45
C MET A 267 19.63 -8.34 -9.72
N HIS A 268 19.93 -7.38 -8.83
CA HIS A 268 18.90 -6.59 -8.16
C HIS A 268 18.05 -5.80 -9.16
N GLN A 269 18.70 -5.18 -10.17
CA GLN A 269 18.01 -4.43 -11.21
C GLN A 269 17.09 -5.34 -12.05
N THR A 270 17.57 -6.52 -12.46
CA THR A 270 16.76 -7.51 -13.17
C THR A 270 15.56 -7.95 -12.33
N VAL A 271 15.74 -8.23 -11.05
CA VAL A 271 14.65 -8.61 -10.13
C VAL A 271 13.63 -7.48 -9.99
N LEU A 272 14.08 -6.22 -9.92
CA LEU A 272 13.19 -5.06 -9.85
C LEU A 272 12.38 -4.88 -11.14
N GLN A 273 13.01 -5.09 -12.30
CA GLN A 273 12.36 -5.02 -13.60
C GLN A 273 11.27 -6.10 -13.72
N VAL A 274 11.62 -7.36 -13.43
CA VAL A 274 10.67 -8.48 -13.45
C VAL A 274 9.50 -8.20 -12.49
N ASN A 275 9.78 -7.72 -11.28
CA ASN A 275 8.73 -7.36 -10.33
C ASN A 275 7.81 -6.25 -10.85
N ARG A 276 8.38 -5.22 -11.50
CA ARG A 276 7.60 -4.16 -12.12
C ARG A 276 6.69 -4.70 -13.23
N SER A 277 7.22 -5.56 -14.11
CA SER A 277 6.45 -6.16 -15.20
C SER A 277 5.32 -7.07 -14.69
N VAL A 278 5.61 -7.95 -13.72
CA VAL A 278 4.59 -8.81 -13.10
C VAL A 278 3.49 -7.98 -12.43
N ARG A 279 3.85 -6.92 -11.71
CA ARG A 279 2.88 -6.02 -11.09
C ARG A 279 2.03 -5.29 -12.12
N ALA A 280 2.67 -4.73 -13.15
CA ALA A 280 1.96 -4.04 -14.22
C ALA A 280 0.96 -4.97 -14.91
N PHE A 281 1.38 -6.20 -15.23
CA PHE A 281 0.51 -7.22 -15.82
C PHE A 281 -0.69 -7.55 -14.92
N LEU A 282 -0.46 -7.85 -13.65
CA LEU A 282 -1.54 -8.21 -12.72
C LEU A 282 -2.50 -7.04 -12.42
N LEU A 283 -2.05 -5.80 -12.55
CA LEU A 283 -2.87 -4.60 -12.32
C LEU A 283 -3.73 -4.20 -13.53
N LYS A 284 -3.54 -4.81 -14.71
CA LYS A 284 -4.43 -4.61 -15.86
C LYS A 284 -5.84 -5.10 -15.53
N ASP A 285 -6.85 -4.38 -16.01
CA ASP A 285 -8.26 -4.68 -15.73
C ASP A 285 -8.70 -6.04 -16.30
N GLU A 286 -8.06 -6.50 -17.37
CA GLU A 286 -8.23 -7.85 -17.94
C GLU A 286 -7.85 -8.96 -16.94
N ASN A 287 -6.80 -8.74 -16.15
CA ASN A 287 -6.23 -9.73 -15.24
C ASN A 287 -6.75 -9.60 -13.80
N SER A 288 -7.14 -8.40 -13.39
CA SER A 288 -7.78 -8.16 -12.09
C SER A 288 -8.76 -7.01 -12.13
N ARG A 289 -9.86 -7.10 -11.39
CA ARG A 289 -10.85 -6.03 -11.23
C ARG A 289 -10.72 -5.28 -9.90
N LEU A 290 -10.96 -3.98 -9.89
CA LEU A 290 -11.05 -3.17 -8.66
C LEU A 290 -12.36 -3.42 -7.92
N CYS A 291 -12.30 -3.52 -6.60
CA CYS A 291 -13.51 -3.49 -5.78
C CYS A 291 -14.07 -2.05 -5.72
N PRO A 292 -15.37 -1.83 -5.92
CA PRO A 292 -15.97 -0.49 -5.94
C PRO A 292 -16.12 0.13 -4.54
N GLY A 293 -16.19 -0.68 -3.47
CA GLY A 293 -16.52 -0.20 -2.14
C GLY A 293 -15.41 0.64 -1.47
N LYS A 294 -15.74 1.80 -0.89
CA LYS A 294 -14.79 2.62 -0.09
C LYS A 294 -14.19 1.87 1.12
N LYS A 295 -14.93 0.86 1.62
CA LYS A 295 -14.49 -0.03 2.72
C LYS A 295 -13.64 -1.20 2.22
N ASP A 296 -13.57 -1.45 0.91
CA ASP A 296 -12.76 -2.52 0.30
C ASP A 296 -11.30 -2.14 0.19
N THR A 297 -10.70 -1.90 1.35
CA THR A 297 -9.28 -1.57 1.47
C THR A 297 -8.58 -2.64 2.31
N ILE A 298 -7.30 -2.83 2.04
CA ILE A 298 -6.42 -3.72 2.78
C ILE A 298 -5.16 -2.94 3.16
N THR A 299 -4.72 -3.12 4.41
CA THR A 299 -3.55 -2.41 4.95
C THR A 299 -2.46 -3.41 5.28
N PHE A 300 -1.28 -3.24 4.70
CA PHE A 300 -0.09 -4.03 5.01
C PHE A 300 1.11 -3.10 5.16
N LYS A 301 1.91 -3.30 6.22
CA LYS A 301 3.09 -2.46 6.52
C LYS A 301 2.81 -0.95 6.43
N GLN A 302 1.69 -0.49 7.00
CA GLN A 302 1.25 0.92 6.98
C GLN A 302 0.85 1.48 5.59
N HIS A 303 0.81 0.64 4.55
CA HIS A 303 0.28 1.01 3.24
C HIS A 303 -1.15 0.51 3.10
N LYS A 304 -2.11 1.44 2.97
CA LYS A 304 -3.52 1.16 2.72
C LYS A 304 -3.80 1.24 1.22
N MET A 305 -4.28 0.15 0.64
CA MET A 305 -4.56 0.01 -0.80
C MET A 305 -5.99 -0.48 -1.00
N GLN A 306 -6.62 -0.10 -2.12
CA GLN A 306 -7.90 -0.65 -2.55
C GLN A 306 -7.73 -2.11 -2.97
N LYS A 307 -8.65 -2.98 -2.57
CA LYS A 307 -8.64 -4.39 -2.97
C LYS A 307 -8.86 -4.51 -4.49
N ARG A 308 -8.14 -5.44 -5.09
CA ARG A 308 -8.39 -5.93 -6.45
C ARG A 308 -8.57 -7.44 -6.39
N TYR A 309 -9.51 -7.96 -7.17
CA TYR A 309 -9.72 -9.39 -7.32
C TYR A 309 -9.20 -9.88 -8.66
N LEU A 310 -8.44 -10.97 -8.65
CA LEU A 310 -8.03 -11.65 -9.87
C LEU A 310 -9.26 -12.15 -10.64
N ASN A 311 -9.22 -12.03 -11.96
CA ASN A 311 -10.28 -12.52 -12.83
C ASN A 311 -10.14 -14.03 -13.13
N ASP A 312 -8.94 -14.58 -12.97
CA ASP A 312 -8.61 -15.97 -13.28
C ASP A 312 -7.64 -16.53 -12.22
N THR A 313 -7.38 -17.84 -12.27
CA THR A 313 -6.41 -18.50 -11.40
C THR A 313 -5.00 -17.98 -11.68
N LEU A 314 -4.15 -17.95 -10.66
CA LEU A 314 -2.75 -17.53 -10.83
C LEU A 314 -1.99 -18.43 -11.81
N LYS A 315 -2.38 -19.70 -11.94
CA LYS A 315 -1.79 -20.66 -12.87
C LYS A 315 -2.07 -20.24 -14.32
N ASN A 316 -3.33 -19.93 -14.65
CA ASN A 316 -3.73 -19.47 -15.98
C ASN A 316 -3.11 -18.09 -16.30
N LEU A 317 -3.12 -17.18 -15.33
CA LEU A 317 -2.50 -15.86 -15.48
C LEU A 317 -0.98 -15.96 -15.70
N TYR A 318 -0.30 -16.94 -15.12
CA TYR A 318 1.11 -17.19 -15.37
C TYR A 318 1.37 -17.68 -16.80
N VAL A 319 0.51 -18.54 -17.35
CA VAL A 319 0.59 -18.96 -18.76
C VAL A 319 0.37 -17.76 -19.70
N LYS A 320 -0.61 -16.90 -19.40
CA LYS A 320 -0.83 -15.63 -20.11
C LYS A 320 0.37 -14.67 -19.98
N PHE A 321 0.99 -14.62 -18.81
CA PHE A 321 2.19 -13.79 -18.60
C PHE A 321 3.38 -14.29 -19.43
N ARG A 322 3.63 -15.61 -19.48
CA ARG A 322 4.72 -16.19 -20.27
C ARG A 322 4.53 -16.00 -21.78
N SER A 323 3.29 -16.04 -22.27
CA SER A 323 2.98 -15.78 -23.67
C SER A 323 3.12 -14.30 -24.03
N ALA A 324 2.71 -13.39 -23.13
CA ALA A 324 2.85 -11.96 -23.34
C ALA A 324 4.30 -11.44 -23.18
N HIS A 325 5.14 -12.17 -22.45
CA HIS A 325 6.52 -11.79 -22.15
C HIS A 325 7.49 -12.97 -22.33
N PRO A 326 7.72 -13.43 -23.57
CA PRO A 326 8.60 -14.55 -23.86
C PRO A 326 10.08 -14.27 -23.50
N GLU A 327 10.49 -13.00 -23.46
CA GLU A 327 11.85 -12.56 -23.11
C GLU A 327 12.20 -12.72 -21.62
N MET A 328 11.19 -12.85 -20.75
CA MET A 328 11.38 -12.93 -19.30
C MET A 328 11.27 -14.37 -18.79
N THR A 329 12.40 -14.92 -18.34
CA THR A 329 12.43 -16.22 -17.66
C THR A 329 12.08 -16.06 -16.17
N ILE A 330 10.84 -16.39 -15.83
CA ILE A 330 10.35 -16.37 -14.45
C ILE A 330 9.67 -17.69 -14.11
N SER A 331 9.91 -18.23 -12.92
CA SER A 331 9.19 -19.40 -12.41
C SER A 331 7.80 -19.03 -11.87
N TYR A 332 6.86 -19.99 -11.91
CA TYR A 332 5.52 -19.82 -11.32
C TYR A 332 5.57 -19.39 -9.85
N THR A 333 6.48 -19.97 -9.07
CA THR A 333 6.65 -19.63 -7.65
C THR A 333 7.10 -18.19 -7.44
N THR A 334 8.02 -17.71 -8.28
CA THR A 334 8.50 -16.32 -8.24
C THR A 334 7.41 -15.35 -8.66
N PHE A 335 6.66 -15.67 -9.72
CA PHE A 335 5.49 -14.92 -10.17
C PHE A 335 4.47 -14.73 -9.03
N CYS A 336 4.10 -15.81 -8.35
CA CYS A 336 3.18 -15.77 -7.22
C CYS A 336 3.68 -14.91 -6.06
N ARG A 337 4.99 -14.96 -5.74
CA ARG A 337 5.60 -14.15 -4.68
C ARG A 337 5.65 -12.66 -5.01
N MET A 338 5.76 -12.30 -6.28
CA MET A 338 5.82 -10.91 -6.73
C MET A 338 4.45 -10.22 -6.80
N ARG A 339 3.36 -10.97 -6.66
CA ARG A 339 1.98 -10.45 -6.59
C ARG A 339 1.83 -9.40 -5.49
N PRO A 340 1.27 -8.21 -5.79
CA PRO A 340 0.93 -7.22 -4.77
C PRO A 340 -0.03 -7.76 -3.71
N PHE A 341 0.15 -7.38 -2.44
CA PHE A 341 -0.68 -7.89 -1.34
C PHE A 341 -2.17 -7.50 -1.43
N TRP A 342 -2.50 -6.46 -2.20
CA TRP A 342 -3.87 -5.99 -2.41
C TRP A 342 -4.56 -6.60 -3.63
N VAL A 343 -3.85 -7.43 -4.40
CA VAL A 343 -4.40 -8.24 -5.48
C VAL A 343 -4.68 -9.63 -4.92
N LEU A 344 -5.96 -9.95 -4.75
CA LEU A 344 -6.45 -11.10 -4.01
C LEU A 344 -7.18 -12.07 -4.94
N GLN A 345 -7.24 -13.33 -4.55
CA GLN A 345 -8.20 -14.25 -5.16
C GLN A 345 -9.60 -13.93 -4.61
N PRO A 346 -10.65 -13.94 -5.47
CA PRO A 346 -12.02 -13.83 -5.00
C PRO A 346 -12.32 -14.91 -3.97
N LYS A 347 -12.98 -14.55 -2.86
CA LYS A 347 -13.54 -15.54 -1.95
C LYS A 347 -14.71 -16.26 -2.65
N VAL A 348 -15.02 -17.48 -2.22
CA VAL A 348 -16.17 -18.25 -2.74
C VAL A 348 -17.47 -17.43 -2.65
N SER A 349 -17.65 -16.71 -1.55
CA SER A 349 -18.80 -15.83 -1.32
C SER A 349 -18.86 -14.56 -2.18
N ALA A 350 -17.80 -14.24 -2.93
CA ALA A 350 -17.69 -13.04 -3.77
C ALA A 350 -17.56 -13.38 -5.26
N ARG A 351 -17.83 -14.63 -5.64
CA ARG A 351 -17.93 -15.03 -7.06
C ARG A 351 -19.30 -14.62 -7.58
N ASN A 352 -19.35 -13.97 -8.74
CA ASN A 352 -20.58 -13.74 -9.51
C ASN A 352 -20.99 -15.03 -10.24
N THR A 353 -21.03 -16.15 -9.52
CA THR A 353 -21.48 -17.46 -10.02
C THR A 353 -22.47 -17.98 -8.99
N CYS A 354 -23.73 -18.18 -9.36
CA CYS A 354 -24.69 -18.76 -8.42
C CYS A 354 -24.28 -20.20 -8.13
N LEU A 355 -24.00 -20.50 -6.87
CA LEU A 355 -23.92 -21.87 -6.32
C LEU A 355 -25.16 -22.16 -5.48
N CYS A 356 -26.27 -21.54 -5.85
CA CYS A 356 -27.55 -21.77 -5.20
C CYS A 356 -28.04 -23.20 -5.47
N LEU A 357 -28.86 -23.72 -4.55
CA LEU A 357 -29.46 -25.05 -4.63
C LEU A 357 -30.12 -25.28 -5.99
N LEU A 358 -30.87 -24.29 -6.47
CA LEU A 358 -31.60 -24.32 -7.74
C LEU A 358 -30.66 -24.54 -8.93
N HIS A 359 -29.68 -23.66 -9.16
CA HIS A 359 -28.76 -23.79 -10.29
C HIS A 359 -27.91 -25.08 -10.21
N THR A 360 -27.56 -25.51 -9.00
CA THR A 360 -26.77 -26.74 -8.81
C THR A 360 -27.60 -27.99 -9.13
N ASN A 361 -28.83 -28.07 -8.61
CA ASN A 361 -29.74 -29.18 -8.88
C ASN A 361 -30.17 -29.22 -10.35
N MET A 362 -30.39 -28.07 -10.99
CA MET A 362 -30.65 -28.03 -12.43
C MET A 362 -29.48 -28.59 -13.23
N ASN A 363 -28.23 -28.24 -12.87
CA ASN A 363 -27.06 -28.77 -13.57
C ASN A 363 -26.93 -30.30 -13.40
N LEU A 364 -27.24 -30.84 -12.22
CA LEU A 364 -27.24 -32.29 -11.97
C LEU A 364 -28.29 -33.03 -12.81
N ILE A 365 -29.51 -32.49 -12.91
CA ILE A 365 -30.57 -33.06 -13.75
C ILE A 365 -30.14 -33.06 -15.23
N VAL A 366 -29.69 -31.92 -15.74
CA VAL A 366 -29.30 -31.78 -17.16
C VAL A 366 -28.12 -32.70 -17.49
N SER A 367 -27.13 -32.78 -16.60
CA SER A 367 -26.00 -33.69 -16.76
C SER A 367 -26.44 -35.16 -16.82
N LYS A 368 -27.43 -35.55 -16.01
CA LYS A 368 -27.97 -36.92 -16.02
C LYS A 368 -28.78 -37.20 -17.30
N LEU A 369 -29.65 -36.28 -17.71
CA LEU A 369 -30.44 -36.42 -18.94
C LEU A 369 -29.53 -36.50 -20.19
N TYR A 370 -28.45 -35.70 -20.22
CA TYR A 370 -27.45 -35.77 -21.27
C TYR A 370 -26.69 -37.10 -21.25
N TYR A 371 -26.31 -37.60 -20.06
CA TYR A 371 -25.65 -38.89 -19.92
C TYR A 371 -26.52 -40.04 -20.44
N LEU A 372 -27.83 -40.01 -20.15
CA LEU A 372 -28.82 -40.95 -20.66
C LEU A 372 -29.17 -40.71 -22.14
N LYS A 373 -28.60 -39.68 -22.78
CA LYS A 373 -28.87 -39.28 -24.17
C LYS A 373 -30.34 -38.96 -24.45
N ILE A 374 -31.10 -38.54 -23.43
CA ILE A 374 -32.49 -38.10 -23.57
C ILE A 374 -32.55 -36.70 -24.20
N ILE A 375 -31.53 -35.87 -23.92
CA ILE A 375 -31.35 -34.53 -24.48
C ILE A 375 -29.97 -34.38 -25.12
N ASN A 376 -29.83 -33.44 -26.05
CA ASN A 376 -28.56 -33.15 -26.72
C ASN A 376 -27.71 -32.11 -25.98
N GLU A 377 -28.35 -31.29 -25.15
CA GLU A 377 -27.74 -30.17 -24.44
C GLU A 377 -26.98 -30.63 -23.19
N LYS A 378 -25.73 -30.16 -23.05
CA LYS A 378 -24.80 -30.56 -21.98
C LYS A 378 -24.92 -29.73 -20.71
N SER A 379 -25.42 -28.50 -20.83
CA SER A 379 -25.42 -27.51 -19.76
C SER A 379 -26.77 -26.80 -19.68
N PRO A 380 -27.22 -26.36 -18.48
CA PRO A 380 -28.41 -25.53 -18.35
C PRO A 380 -28.40 -24.30 -19.25
N GLU A 381 -27.23 -23.67 -19.46
CA GLU A 381 -27.09 -22.54 -20.37
C GLU A 381 -27.37 -22.90 -21.83
N ASP A 382 -27.03 -24.13 -22.25
CA ASP A 382 -27.29 -24.60 -23.60
C ASP A 382 -28.78 -24.91 -23.82
N LEU A 383 -29.47 -25.41 -22.78
CA LEU A 383 -30.92 -25.53 -22.78
C LEU A 383 -31.63 -24.17 -22.89
N VAL A 384 -31.16 -23.17 -22.15
CA VAL A 384 -31.72 -21.81 -22.29
C VAL A 384 -31.49 -21.28 -23.71
N LYS A 385 -30.32 -21.53 -24.31
CA LYS A 385 -30.06 -21.12 -25.70
C LYS A 385 -30.96 -21.84 -26.71
N SER A 386 -31.25 -23.13 -26.52
CA SER A 386 -32.12 -23.87 -27.45
C SER A 386 -33.58 -23.41 -27.35
N LEU A 387 -34.03 -23.08 -26.15
CA LEU A 387 -35.40 -22.61 -25.89
C LEU A 387 -35.66 -21.14 -26.26
N THR A 388 -34.62 -20.31 -26.34
CA THR A 388 -34.78 -18.86 -26.57
C THR A 388 -34.39 -18.44 -27.99
N CYS A 389 -34.59 -17.16 -28.33
CA CYS A 389 -34.05 -16.57 -29.56
C CYS A 389 -32.55 -16.35 -29.42
N HIS A 390 -31.76 -16.85 -30.38
CA HIS A 390 -30.30 -16.75 -30.35
C HIS A 390 -29.82 -15.41 -30.93
N ASN A 391 -29.95 -14.32 -30.16
CA ASN A 391 -29.53 -12.96 -30.59
C ASN A 391 -28.39 -12.38 -29.72
N GLY A 392 -27.53 -13.22 -29.16
CA GLY A 392 -26.38 -12.80 -28.32
C GLY A 392 -26.74 -12.25 -26.93
N TYR A 393 -27.97 -11.78 -26.74
CA TYR A 393 -28.52 -11.30 -25.47
C TYR A 393 -29.89 -11.94 -25.20
N LEU A 394 -30.11 -12.42 -23.98
CA LEU A 394 -31.38 -12.98 -23.53
C LEU A 394 -32.35 -11.83 -23.23
N LEU A 395 -33.42 -11.72 -24.00
CA LEU A 395 -34.51 -10.77 -23.73
C LEU A 395 -35.42 -11.34 -22.63
N GLU A 396 -35.92 -10.48 -21.75
CA GLU A 396 -36.85 -10.82 -20.67
C GLU A 396 -38.09 -11.57 -21.20
N GLN A 397 -38.67 -11.08 -22.29
CA GLN A 397 -39.82 -11.70 -22.96
C GLN A 397 -39.58 -13.14 -23.43
N CYS A 398 -38.32 -13.50 -23.73
CA CYS A 398 -37.98 -14.88 -24.10
C CYS A 398 -37.98 -15.80 -22.88
N LEU A 399 -37.51 -15.31 -21.72
CA LEU A 399 -37.47 -16.06 -20.47
C LEU A 399 -38.86 -16.25 -19.87
N GLU A 400 -39.73 -15.24 -20.00
CA GLU A 400 -41.14 -15.29 -19.57
C GLU A 400 -42.06 -16.06 -20.54
N ARG A 401 -41.53 -16.57 -21.65
CA ARG A 401 -42.30 -17.25 -22.72
C ARG A 401 -43.41 -16.40 -23.37
N THR A 402 -43.29 -15.07 -23.30
CA THR A 402 -44.19 -14.11 -23.96
C THR A 402 -43.72 -13.72 -25.37
N CYS A 403 -42.47 -14.05 -25.73
CA CYS A 403 -41.90 -13.76 -27.04
C CYS A 403 -42.59 -14.55 -28.17
N PRO A 404 -43.13 -13.88 -29.22
CA PRO A 404 -43.86 -14.56 -30.30
C PRO A 404 -42.99 -15.52 -31.12
N LYS A 405 -41.66 -15.34 -31.11
CA LYS A 405 -40.72 -16.15 -31.91
C LYS A 405 -40.26 -17.44 -31.22
N CYS A 406 -40.24 -17.50 -29.89
CA CYS A 406 -39.74 -18.66 -29.16
C CYS A 406 -40.73 -19.26 -28.15
N LYS A 407 -41.95 -18.69 -28.04
CA LYS A 407 -43.01 -19.22 -27.18
C LYS A 407 -43.25 -20.72 -27.39
N HIS A 408 -43.21 -21.17 -28.65
CA HIS A 408 -43.48 -22.56 -29.04
C HIS A 408 -42.22 -23.44 -29.19
N LYS A 409 -41.05 -22.95 -28.77
CA LYS A 409 -39.83 -23.77 -28.80
C LYS A 409 -39.82 -24.73 -27.61
N GLU A 410 -39.67 -26.01 -27.90
CA GLU A 410 -39.56 -27.06 -26.90
C GLU A 410 -38.24 -27.81 -27.06
N ILE A 411 -37.81 -28.48 -25.99
CA ILE A 411 -36.58 -29.28 -26.00
C ILE A 411 -36.87 -30.55 -26.79
N LYS A 412 -35.97 -30.89 -27.72
CA LYS A 412 -36.08 -32.15 -28.46
C LYS A 412 -35.67 -33.30 -27.53
N VAL A 413 -36.66 -34.07 -27.09
CA VAL A 413 -36.45 -35.31 -26.36
C VAL A 413 -36.17 -36.41 -27.39
N LEU A 414 -35.06 -37.13 -27.20
CA LEU A 414 -34.69 -38.30 -28.00
C LEU A 414 -35.36 -39.55 -27.43
N ASP A 415 -35.51 -40.59 -28.25
CA ASP A 415 -36.14 -41.85 -27.84
C ASP A 415 -35.43 -42.44 -26.62
N TYR A 416 -36.22 -42.82 -25.62
CA TYR A 416 -35.76 -43.43 -24.37
C TYR A 416 -36.76 -44.49 -23.92
N ASP A 417 -36.27 -45.55 -23.28
CA ASP A 417 -37.12 -46.59 -22.71
C ASP A 417 -37.81 -46.06 -21.45
N THR A 418 -39.15 -46.10 -21.45
CA THR A 418 -39.98 -45.59 -20.35
C THR A 418 -39.94 -46.48 -19.10
N ASP A 419 -39.48 -47.72 -19.24
CA ASP A 419 -39.48 -48.72 -18.18
C ASP A 419 -38.16 -48.73 -17.37
N ASP A 420 -37.15 -47.98 -17.83
CA ASP A 420 -35.86 -47.88 -17.16
C ASP A 420 -35.88 -46.85 -16.03
N GLU A 421 -35.93 -47.33 -14.78
CA GLU A 421 -35.77 -46.46 -13.61
C GLU A 421 -34.34 -45.90 -13.53
N THR A 422 -34.22 -44.58 -13.31
CA THR A 422 -32.91 -43.94 -13.16
C THR A 422 -32.82 -43.07 -11.92
N PHE A 423 -31.61 -42.99 -11.37
CA PHE A 423 -31.31 -42.22 -10.17
C PHE A 423 -30.47 -40.98 -10.50
N TYR A 424 -30.76 -39.88 -9.80
CA TYR A 424 -29.95 -38.67 -9.81
C TYR A 424 -29.79 -38.11 -8.40
N GLU A 425 -28.67 -37.45 -8.17
CA GLU A 425 -28.38 -36.79 -6.90
C GLU A 425 -28.96 -35.38 -6.90
N LYS A 426 -29.52 -34.96 -5.76
CA LYS A 426 -30.00 -33.58 -5.55
C LYS A 426 -29.54 -33.07 -4.19
N TRP A 427 -29.16 -31.80 -4.15
CA TRP A 427 -28.90 -31.11 -2.89
C TRP A 427 -30.21 -30.77 -2.19
N LEU A 428 -30.27 -31.05 -0.89
CA LEU A 428 -31.38 -30.70 0.00
C LEU A 428 -30.91 -29.68 1.05
N THR A 429 -31.75 -28.72 1.39
CA THR A 429 -31.52 -27.82 2.53
C THR A 429 -31.89 -28.56 3.82
N LYS A 430 -30.93 -28.74 4.73
CA LYS A 430 -31.25 -29.11 6.11
C LYS A 430 -31.84 -27.89 6.81
N ASN A 431 -33.17 -27.86 6.97
CA ASN A 431 -33.78 -26.99 7.98
C ASN A 431 -33.43 -27.60 9.34
N THR A 432 -32.35 -27.12 9.93
CA THR A 432 -32.10 -27.33 11.36
C THR A 432 -33.06 -26.41 12.11
N TYR A 433 -34.15 -26.99 12.61
CA TYR A 433 -34.94 -26.37 13.68
C TYR A 433 -34.17 -26.47 15.00
#